data_AF-A0A2T0VF39-F1
#
_entry.id   AF-A0A2T0VF39-F1
#
_cell.length_a   1.000
_cell.length_b   1.000
_cell.length_c   1.000
_cell.angle_alpha   90.00
_cell.angle_beta   90.00
_cell.angle_gamma   90.00
#
_symmetry.space_group_name_H-M   'P 1'
#
loop_
_entity.id
_entity.type
_entity.pdbx_description
1 polymer ?
#
loop_
_entity_poly.entity_id
_entity_poly.type
_entity_poly.pdbx_seq_one_letter_code
_entity_poly.pdbx_strand_id
1 'polypeptide(L)'
;MNLLLIRLIIFAVLFFAGLKLYRMYREWKLDRDGPQQDGDQGNRMVRCRWCQVHLPEDDALRERGDWFCSGEHRDKYLAERKEEQKEENKQERDD
;
A
#
# COMPACT_ATOMS: atom_id res chain seq x y z
N MET A 1 35.44 -41.32 -3.78
CA MET A 1 34.75 -40.11 -4.31
C MET A 1 33.29 -39.96 -3.84
N ASN A 2 32.91 -40.40 -2.63
CA ASN A 2 31.50 -40.31 -2.16
C ASN A 2 31.28 -39.23 -1.09
N LEU A 3 32.33 -38.83 -0.37
CA LEU A 3 32.27 -37.79 0.67
C LEU A 3 32.01 -36.39 0.10
N LEU A 4 32.49 -36.12 -1.12
CA LEU A 4 32.19 -34.87 -1.82
C LEU A 4 30.74 -34.82 -2.29
N LEU A 5 30.18 -35.95 -2.75
CA LEU A 5 28.77 -36.04 -3.15
C LEU A 5 27.83 -35.84 -1.96
N ILE A 6 28.12 -36.46 -0.81
CA ILE A 6 27.31 -36.27 0.42
C ILE A 6 27.34 -34.81 0.88
N ARG A 7 28.52 -34.16 0.88
CA ARG A 7 28.63 -32.73 1.19
C ARG A 7 27.83 -31.88 0.21
N LEU A 8 27.91 -32.16 -1.09
CA LEU A 8 27.21 -31.40 -2.13
C LEU A 8 25.69 -31.53 -1.99
N ILE A 9 25.19 -32.73 -1.69
CA ILE A 9 23.77 -32.97 -1.43
C ILE A 9 23.29 -32.20 -0.19
N ILE A 10 24.07 -32.20 0.89
CA ILE A 10 23.74 -31.43 2.11
C ILE A 10 23.66 -29.93 1.80
N PHE A 11 24.63 -29.38 1.06
CA PHE A 11 24.60 -27.98 0.64
C PHE A 11 23.40 -27.66 -0.25
N ALA A 12 23.08 -28.53 -1.21
CA ALA A 12 21.94 -28.36 -2.09
C ALA A 12 20.63 -28.32 -1.30
N VAL A 13 20.44 -29.24 -0.35
CA VAL A 13 19.24 -29.28 0.50
C VAL A 13 19.15 -28.05 1.40
N LEU A 14 20.25 -27.63 2.03
CA LEU A 14 20.28 -26.42 2.86
C LEU A 14 19.97 -25.16 2.04
N PHE A 15 20.52 -25.06 0.83
CA PHE A 15 20.26 -23.93 -0.06
C PHE A 15 18.80 -23.91 -0.53
N PHE A 16 18.24 -25.06 -0.89
CA PHE A 16 16.84 -25.16 -1.31
C PHE A 16 15.87 -24.86 -0.16
N ALA A 17 16.15 -25.38 1.04
CA ALA A 17 15.37 -25.09 2.24
C ALA A 17 15.44 -23.60 2.58
N GLY A 18 16.63 -23.00 2.52
CA GLY A 18 16.83 -21.56 2.71
C GLY A 18 16.07 -20.71 1.69
N LEU A 19 16.14 -21.04 0.40
CA LEU A 19 15.39 -20.36 -0.66
C LEU A 19 13.88 -20.51 -0.50
N LYS A 20 13.40 -21.72 -0.17
CA LYS A 20 11.97 -21.99 0.04
C LYS A 20 11.45 -21.24 1.26
N LEU A 21 12.22 -21.20 2.34
CA LEU A 21 11.88 -20.43 3.54
C LEU A 21 11.95 -18.92 3.28
N TYR A 22 12.92 -18.45 2.48
CA TYR A 22 13.04 -17.05 2.08
C TYR A 22 11.87 -16.60 1.19
N ARG A 23 11.44 -17.43 0.23
CA ARG A 23 10.22 -17.15 -0.57
C ARG A 23 8.98 -17.08 0.32
N MET A 24 8.79 -18.07 1.19
CA MET A 24 7.66 -18.11 2.11
C MET A 24 7.68 -16.95 3.10
N TYR A 25 8.85 -16.56 3.60
CA TYR A 25 9.02 -15.41 4.48
C TYR A 25 8.75 -14.09 3.76
N ARG A 26 9.13 -13.97 2.48
CA ARG A 26 8.83 -12.79 1.66
C ARG A 26 7.33 -12.67 1.40
N GLU A 27 6.65 -13.78 1.13
CA GLU A 27 5.19 -13.85 1.00
C GLU A 27 4.50 -13.48 2.32
N TRP A 28 4.93 -14.05 3.46
CA TRP A 28 4.42 -13.70 4.79
C TRP A 28 4.72 -12.27 5.23
N LYS A 29 5.83 -11.67 4.78
CA LYS A 29 6.14 -10.27 5.08
C LYS A 29 5.31 -9.32 4.21
N LEU A 30 4.96 -9.72 2.98
CA LEU A 30 3.97 -9.01 2.16
C LEU A 30 2.54 -9.19 2.70
N ASP A 31 2.23 -10.31 3.35
CA ASP A 31 0.92 -10.59 3.96
C ASP A 31 0.76 -9.98 5.37
N ARG A 32 1.87 -9.66 6.06
CA ARG A 32 1.88 -8.84 7.29
C ARG A 32 1.94 -7.33 7.05
N ASP A 33 2.26 -6.90 5.82
CA ASP A 33 2.17 -5.50 5.36
C ASP A 33 1.06 -5.31 4.29
N GLY A 34 0.29 -6.34 3.98
CA GLY A 34 -0.82 -6.31 3.04
C GLY A 34 -1.88 -7.28 3.52
N PRO A 35 -3.09 -6.82 3.88
CA PRO A 35 -4.03 -7.67 4.58
C PRO A 35 -4.47 -8.82 3.68
N GLN A 36 -4.23 -10.01 4.22
CA GLN A 36 -4.94 -11.24 3.94
C GLN A 36 -6.46 -11.01 3.87
N GLN A 37 -7.09 -11.48 2.78
CA GLN A 37 -8.48 -11.96 2.68
C GLN A 37 -8.68 -12.49 1.24
N ASP A 38 -8.57 -13.79 0.98
CA ASP A 38 -9.66 -14.78 1.14
C ASP A 38 -11.05 -14.22 0.80
N GLY A 39 -11.59 -14.66 -0.33
CA GLY A 39 -13.03 -14.84 -0.50
C GLY A 39 -13.87 -13.59 -0.79
N ASP A 40 -14.21 -13.43 -2.07
CA ASP A 40 -15.60 -13.13 -2.47
C ASP A 40 -16.23 -11.76 -2.09
N GLN A 41 -15.46 -10.68 -1.86
CA GLN A 41 -16.03 -9.32 -1.87
C GLN A 41 -15.11 -8.28 -2.51
N GLY A 42 -15.30 -8.07 -3.82
CA GLY A 42 -15.13 -6.78 -4.50
C GLY A 42 -13.91 -5.94 -4.12
N ASN A 43 -12.82 -6.14 -4.86
CA ASN A 43 -11.71 -5.20 -5.02
C ASN A 43 -12.20 -3.81 -5.49
N ARG A 44 -12.80 -3.02 -4.59
CA ARG A 44 -13.24 -1.65 -4.90
C ARG A 44 -11.99 -0.82 -5.10
N MET A 45 -11.70 -0.55 -6.37
CA MET A 45 -10.66 0.40 -6.73
C MET A 45 -11.21 1.80 -6.53
N VAL A 46 -10.56 2.55 -5.66
CA VAL A 46 -10.88 3.95 -5.39
C VAL A 46 -9.84 4.83 -6.08
N ARG A 47 -10.25 6.07 -6.38
CA ARG A 47 -9.41 7.02 -7.11
C ARG A 47 -8.97 8.13 -6.17
N CYS A 48 -7.67 8.40 -6.13
CA CYS A 48 -7.15 9.52 -5.37
C CYS A 48 -7.68 10.85 -5.93
N ARG A 49 -8.28 11.70 -5.09
CA ARG A 49 -8.87 12.98 -5.54
C ARG A 49 -7.81 13.97 -6.05
N TRP A 50 -6.59 13.88 -5.51
CA TRP A 50 -5.46 14.74 -5.84
C TRP A 50 -4.70 14.27 -7.09
N CYS A 51 -4.05 13.11 -7.03
CA CYS A 51 -3.19 12.61 -8.12
C CYS A 51 -3.94 11.75 -9.15
N GLN A 52 -5.23 11.47 -8.93
CA GLN A 52 -6.08 10.71 -9.85
C GLN A 52 -5.65 9.25 -10.12
N VAL A 53 -4.68 8.75 -9.35
CA VAL A 53 -4.23 7.35 -9.36
C VAL A 53 -5.33 6.43 -8.81
N HIS A 54 -5.47 5.26 -9.42
CA HIS A 54 -6.34 4.19 -8.94
C HIS A 54 -5.55 3.25 -8.03
N LEU A 55 -6.11 2.95 -6.88
CA LEU A 55 -5.51 2.12 -5.85
C LEU A 55 -6.61 1.39 -5.07
N PRO A 56 -6.31 0.23 -4.47
CA PRO A 56 -7.30 -0.53 -3.71
C PRO A 56 -7.77 0.26 -2.48
N GLU A 57 -9.05 0.14 -2.13
CA GLU A 57 -9.65 0.85 -0.99
C GLU A 57 -8.89 0.63 0.33
N ASP A 58 -8.32 -0.57 0.54
CA ASP A 58 -7.51 -0.91 1.73
C ASP A 58 -6.25 -0.06 1.88
N ASP A 59 -5.61 0.34 0.77
CA ASP A 59 -4.42 1.20 0.77
C ASP A 59 -4.79 2.70 0.72
N ALA A 60 -6.09 3.02 0.62
CA ALA A 60 -6.57 4.37 0.46
C ALA A 60 -6.88 5.05 1.80
N LEU A 61 -6.39 6.27 1.97
CA LEU A 61 -6.79 7.14 3.06
C LEU A 61 -8.13 7.81 2.74
N ARG A 62 -9.13 7.59 3.58
CA ARG A 62 -10.44 8.23 3.48
C ARG A 62 -10.52 9.48 4.34
N GLU A 63 -10.85 10.62 3.74
CA GLU A 63 -11.04 11.87 4.47
C GLU A 63 -12.29 12.60 3.92
N ARG A 64 -13.27 12.86 4.79
CA ARG A 64 -14.53 13.59 4.46
C ARG A 64 -15.30 13.09 3.23
N GLY A 65 -15.08 11.86 2.81
CA GLY A 65 -15.74 11.26 1.64
C GLY A 65 -14.87 11.18 0.38
N ASP A 66 -13.69 11.80 0.40
CA ASP A 66 -12.68 11.68 -0.64
C ASP A 66 -11.61 10.65 -0.28
N TRP A 67 -10.99 10.07 -1.31
CA TRP A 67 -9.95 9.05 -1.20
C TRP A 67 -8.58 9.62 -1.58
N PHE A 68 -7.53 9.21 -0.88
CA PHE A 68 -6.16 9.68 -1.08
C PHE A 68 -5.15 8.52 -1.05
N CYS A 69 -4.13 8.58 -1.90
CA CYS A 69 -3.08 7.54 -1.91
C CYS A 69 -2.07 7.69 -0.77
N SER A 70 -1.99 8.87 -0.14
CA SER A 70 -1.02 9.17 0.91
C SER A 70 -1.49 10.36 1.75
N GLY A 71 -0.96 10.46 2.98
CA GLY A 71 -1.25 11.58 3.88
C GLY A 71 -0.86 12.93 3.28
N GLU A 72 0.26 12.99 2.55
CA GLU A 72 0.71 14.21 1.88
C GLU A 72 -0.32 14.74 0.86
N HIS A 73 -0.96 13.85 0.09
CA HIS A 73 -1.98 14.26 -0.88
C HIS A 73 -3.27 14.72 -0.22
N ARG A 74 -3.67 14.08 0.88
CA ARG A 74 -4.79 14.55 1.70
C ARG A 74 -4.50 15.95 2.23
N ASP A 75 -3.33 16.16 2.81
CA ASP A 75 -2.98 17.42 3.46
C ASP A 75 -2.90 18.58 2.45
N LYS A 76 -2.33 18.33 1.26
CA LYS A 76 -2.35 19.30 0.15
C LYS A 76 -3.78 19.65 -0.29
N TYR A 77 -4.64 18.65 -0.46
CA TYR A 77 -6.03 18.87 -0.85
C TYR A 77 -6.81 19.69 0.20
N LEU A 78 -6.60 19.41 1.49
CA LEU A 78 -7.23 20.17 2.57
C LEU A 78 -6.70 21.60 2.68
N ALA A 79 -5.41 21.82 2.38
CA ALA A 79 -4.81 23.14 2.39
C ALA A 79 -5.45 24.04 1.31
N GLU A 80 -5.54 23.58 0.06
CA GLU A 80 -6.17 24.34 -1.03
C GLU A 80 -7.63 24.67 -0.71
N ARG A 81 -8.40 23.69 -0.24
CA ARG A 81 -9.81 23.88 0.14
C ARG A 81 -10.00 24.94 1.24
N LYS A 82 -9.05 25.06 2.15
CA LYS A 82 -9.11 26.03 3.26
C LYS A 82 -8.76 27.44 2.78
N GLU A 83 -7.88 27.57 1.81
CA GLU A 83 -7.54 28.85 1.18
C GLU A 83 -8.73 29.39 0.38
N GLU A 84 -9.33 28.56 -0.47
CA GLU A 84 -10.56 28.90 -1.22
C GLU A 84 -11.67 29.40 -0.29
N GLN A 85 -11.94 28.66 0.79
CA GLN A 85 -13.01 29.03 1.74
C GLN A 85 -12.70 30.34 2.50
N LYS A 86 -11.43 30.68 2.68
CA LYS A 86 -11.02 31.93 3.31
C LYS A 86 -11.18 33.11 2.36
N GLU A 87 -10.93 32.91 1.06
CA GLU A 87 -11.13 33.91 0.02
C GLU A 87 -12.62 34.21 -0.19
N GLU A 88 -13.47 33.19 -0.31
CA GLU A 88 -14.94 33.33 -0.41
C GLU A 88 -15.49 34.14 0.77
N ASN A 89 -15.12 33.77 2.00
CA ASN A 89 -15.59 34.44 3.22
C ASN A 89 -14.96 35.84 3.41
N LYS A 90 -13.92 36.19 2.66
CA LYS A 90 -13.42 37.57 2.62
C LYS A 90 -14.26 38.39 1.66
N GLN A 91 -14.57 37.85 0.48
CA GLN A 91 -15.38 38.53 -0.53
C GLN A 91 -16.79 38.86 -0.02
N GLU A 92 -17.45 37.94 0.69
CA GLU A 92 -18.75 38.21 1.34
C GLU A 92 -18.73 39.29 2.43
N ARG A 93 -17.57 39.61 3.00
CA ARG A 93 -17.44 40.69 4.01
C ARG A 93 -17.16 42.06 3.39
N ASP A 94 -16.70 42.08 2.16
CA ASP A 94 -16.34 43.30 1.43
C ASP A 94 -17.53 43.82 0.59
N ASP A 95 -18.62 43.05 0.45
CA ASP A 95 -19.95 43.42 -0.09
C ASP A 95 -20.93 43.91 1.00
#